data_AF-A0AA85JS44-F1
#
_entry.id   AF-A0AA85JS44-F1
#
_cell.length_a   1.000
_cell.length_b   1.000
_cell.length_c   1.000
_cell.angle_alpha   90.00
_cell.angle_beta   90.00
_cell.angle_gamma   90.00
#
_symmetry.space_group_name_H-M   'P 1'
#
loop_
_entity.id
_entity.type
_entity.pdbx_description
1 polymer ?
#
loop_
_entity_poly.entity_id
_entity_poly.type
_entity_poly.pdbx_seq_one_letter_code
_entity_poly.pdbx_strand_id
1 'polypeptide(L)'
;MVNDFESLFNINLSTYTYIGRTTRCVCLRIPEHHPAWLNEWQTKSIHSVILSHLVDTEDKIDAKKAFKVIYCIPTNLNFILRIRLLLIAEAVGIYIKKPNICVQKKLVQTLSLP
;
A
#
# COMPACT_ATOMS: atom_id res chain seq x y z
N MET A 1 0.24 19.26 -6.83
CA MET A 1 0.29 17.79 -6.65
C MET A 1 1.60 17.53 -5.93
N VAL A 2 1.57 17.12 -4.66
CA VAL A 2 2.81 16.93 -3.90
C VAL A 2 3.52 15.71 -4.48
N ASN A 3 4.75 15.89 -4.90
CA ASN A 3 5.62 14.82 -5.39
C ASN A 3 6.10 14.01 -4.19
N ASP A 4 5.19 13.24 -3.60
CA ASP A 4 5.43 12.38 -2.44
C ASP A 4 6.22 11.14 -2.86
N PHE A 5 7.52 11.33 -3.09
CA PHE A 5 8.48 10.26 -3.28
C PHE A 5 8.83 9.65 -1.93
N GLU A 6 8.79 8.32 -1.84
CA GLU A 6 9.11 7.54 -0.65
C GLU A 6 8.20 7.80 0.56
N SER A 7 7.00 7.23 0.49
CA SER A 7 5.92 7.52 1.44
C SER A 7 5.21 6.27 1.93
N LEU A 8 4.69 6.38 3.15
CA LEU A 8 3.70 5.50 3.71
C LEU A 8 2.32 6.01 3.33
N PHE A 9 1.50 5.13 2.75
CA PHE A 9 0.12 5.43 2.40
C PHE A 9 -0.82 4.46 3.11
N ASN A 10 -1.97 5.00 3.46
CA ASN A 10 -3.12 4.25 3.94
C ASN A 10 -4.15 4.23 2.83
N ILE A 11 -4.72 3.06 2.56
CA ILE A 11 -5.89 2.92 1.69
C ILE A 11 -7.08 2.58 2.59
N ASN A 12 -8.08 3.44 2.59
CA ASN A 12 -9.36 3.14 3.22
C ASN A 12 -10.32 2.61 2.15
N LEU A 13 -10.74 1.36 2.30
CA LEU A 13 -11.82 0.71 1.57
C LEU A 13 -13.11 0.78 2.44
N SER A 14 -14.26 0.41 1.87
CA SER A 14 -15.58 0.50 2.52
C SER A 14 -15.62 -0.18 3.91
N THR A 15 -14.98 -1.34 4.01
CA THR A 15 -14.98 -2.23 5.18
C THR A 15 -13.58 -2.61 5.63
N TYR A 16 -12.55 -2.19 4.89
CA TYR A 16 -11.17 -2.57 5.15
C TYR A 16 -10.19 -1.41 5.04
N THR A 17 -9.07 -1.54 5.73
CA THR A 17 -7.95 -0.60 5.70
C THR A 17 -6.68 -1.37 5.36
N TYR A 18 -5.81 -0.73 4.56
CA TYR A 18 -4.53 -1.27 4.13
C TYR A 18 -3.45 -0.22 4.37
N ILE A 19 -2.34 -0.64 4.98
CA ILE A 19 -1.14 0.18 5.11
C ILE A 19 -0.08 -0.38 4.18
N GLY A 20 0.47 0.47 3.31
CA GLY A 20 1.56 0.09 2.45
C GLY A 20 2.57 1.20 2.27
N ARG A 21 3.77 0.82 1.85
CA ARG A 21 4.84 1.74 1.51
C ARG A 21 5.14 1.75 0.02
N THR A 22 5.76 2.82 -0.43
CA THR A 22 6.31 2.93 -1.78
C THR A 22 7.60 3.72 -1.74
N THR A 23 8.57 3.33 -2.57
CA THR A 23 9.76 4.15 -2.84
C THR A 23 9.59 5.06 -4.06
N ARG A 24 8.47 4.90 -4.78
CA ARG A 24 8.03 5.70 -5.93
C ARG A 24 6.92 6.65 -5.50
N CYS A 25 6.53 7.59 -6.37
CA CYS A 25 5.33 8.41 -6.15
C CYS A 25 4.10 7.52 -5.89
N VAL A 26 3.28 7.85 -4.89
CA VAL A 26 2.01 7.16 -4.63
C VAL A 26 1.08 7.20 -5.85
N CYS A 27 1.12 8.29 -6.61
CA CYS A 27 0.41 8.44 -7.88
C CYS A 27 0.71 7.33 -8.90
N LEU A 28 1.92 6.74 -8.86
CA LEU A 28 2.31 5.64 -9.73
C LEU A 28 1.87 4.28 -9.20
N ARG A 29 1.56 4.18 -7.90
CA ARG A 29 1.11 2.94 -7.24
C ARG A 29 -0.41 2.77 -7.26
N ILE A 30 -1.15 3.87 -7.30
CA ILE A 30 -2.61 3.84 -7.41
C ILE A 30 -3.08 2.96 -8.59
N PRO A 31 -2.53 3.09 -9.82
CA PRO A 31 -2.95 2.25 -10.95
C PRO A 31 -2.67 0.75 -10.78
N GLU A 32 -1.69 0.36 -9.94
CA GLU A 32 -1.39 -1.05 -9.66
C GLU A 32 -2.46 -1.70 -8.76
N HIS A 33 -3.13 -0.88 -7.94
CA HIS A 33 -4.15 -1.30 -6.98
C HIS A 33 -5.58 -1.05 -7.48
N HIS A 34 -5.76 -0.05 -8.34
CA HIS A 34 -7.04 0.33 -8.95
C HIS A 34 -6.80 0.66 -10.43
N PRO A 35 -6.63 -0.36 -11.28
CA PRO A 35 -6.33 -0.17 -12.69
C PRO A 35 -7.55 0.34 -13.46
N ALA A 36 -7.33 1.11 -14.53
CA ALA A 36 -8.41 1.68 -15.35
C ALA A 36 -9.40 0.62 -15.88
N TRP A 37 -8.87 -0.55 -16.26
CA TRP A 37 -9.65 -1.63 -16.83
C TRP A 37 -10.68 -2.25 -15.86
N LEU A 38 -10.51 -2.05 -14.53
CA LEU A 38 -11.47 -2.52 -13.53
C LEU A 38 -12.85 -1.90 -13.77
N ASN A 39 -12.90 -0.65 -14.24
CA ASN A 39 -14.15 0.05 -14.59
C ASN A 39 -14.67 -0.33 -15.99
N GLU A 40 -13.83 -0.91 -16.83
CA GLU A 40 -14.14 -1.24 -18.22
C GLU A 40 -14.63 -2.69 -18.39
N TRP A 41 -14.90 -3.39 -17.27
CA TRP A 41 -15.37 -4.79 -17.24
C TRP A 41 -14.50 -5.78 -18.04
N GLN A 42 -13.21 -5.46 -18.22
CA GLN A 42 -12.25 -6.36 -18.86
C GLN A 42 -11.71 -7.36 -17.83
N THR A 43 -11.58 -8.63 -18.22
CA THR A 43 -10.95 -9.66 -17.37
C THR A 43 -9.44 -9.64 -17.57
N LYS A 44 -8.68 -9.30 -16.52
CA LYS A 44 -7.20 -9.32 -16.51
C LYS A 44 -6.67 -9.92 -15.21
N SER A 45 -5.37 -10.18 -15.17
CA SER A 45 -4.70 -10.75 -14.01
C SER A 45 -4.71 -9.81 -12.80
N ILE A 46 -5.00 -10.38 -11.63
CA ILE A 46 -5.01 -9.69 -10.35
C ILE A 46 -3.61 -9.77 -9.73
N HIS A 47 -2.99 -8.61 -9.51
CA HIS A 47 -1.61 -8.52 -8.99
C HIS A 47 -1.51 -7.94 -7.58
N SER A 48 -2.62 -7.58 -6.95
CA SER A 48 -2.61 -7.10 -5.56
C SER A 48 -3.84 -7.56 -4.79
N VAL A 49 -3.68 -7.75 -3.47
CA VAL A 49 -4.77 -8.14 -2.57
C VAL A 49 -5.88 -7.07 -2.54
N ILE A 50 -5.51 -5.79 -2.68
CA ILE A 50 -6.47 -4.68 -2.78
C ILE A 50 -7.31 -4.82 -4.04
N LEU A 51 -6.69 -5.13 -5.18
CA LEU A 51 -7.40 -5.35 -6.43
C LEU A 51 -8.30 -6.59 -6.38
N SER A 52 -7.84 -7.68 -5.76
CA SER A 52 -8.69 -8.86 -5.51
C SER A 52 -9.93 -8.46 -4.72
N HIS A 53 -9.73 -7.74 -3.61
CA HIS A 53 -10.81 -7.31 -2.75
C HIS A 53 -11.82 -6.42 -3.49
N LEU A 54 -11.34 -5.47 -4.28
CA LEU A 54 -12.17 -4.60 -5.11
C LEU A 54 -13.05 -5.38 -6.11
N VAL A 55 -12.50 -6.45 -6.70
CA VAL A 55 -13.24 -7.33 -7.61
C VAL A 55 -14.27 -8.14 -6.84
N ASP A 56 -13.88 -8.69 -5.69
CA ASP A 56 -14.73 -9.58 -4.88
C ASP A 56 -15.90 -8.82 -4.22
N THR A 57 -15.73 -7.55 -3.86
CA THR A 57 -16.77 -6.75 -3.19
C THR A 57 -17.56 -5.84 -4.13
N GLU A 58 -17.19 -5.76 -5.41
CA GLU A 58 -17.71 -4.77 -6.37
C GLU A 58 -17.67 -3.32 -5.83
N ASP A 59 -16.78 -3.04 -4.87
CA ASP A 59 -16.70 -1.74 -4.23
C ASP A 59 -16.21 -0.68 -5.22
N LYS A 60 -17.04 0.34 -5.45
CA LYS A 60 -16.65 1.51 -6.23
C LYS A 60 -15.88 2.48 -5.34
N ILE A 61 -14.56 2.48 -5.51
CA ILE A 61 -13.68 3.33 -4.70
C ILE A 61 -13.17 4.50 -5.53
N ASP A 62 -13.38 5.73 -5.04
CA ASP A 62 -12.66 6.89 -5.57
C ASP A 62 -11.20 6.82 -5.11
N ALA A 63 -10.33 6.34 -6.01
CA ALA A 63 -8.91 6.19 -5.74
C ALA A 63 -8.23 7.48 -5.24
N LYS A 64 -8.73 8.67 -5.60
CA LYS A 64 -8.17 9.94 -5.08
C LYS A 64 -8.50 10.18 -3.61
N LYS A 65 -9.63 9.63 -3.13
CA LYS A 65 -10.08 9.76 -1.74
C LYS A 65 -9.61 8.61 -0.87
N ALA A 66 -9.51 7.41 -1.44
CA ALA A 66 -9.15 6.22 -0.69
C ALA A 66 -7.66 6.16 -0.36
N PHE A 67 -6.79 6.62 -1.27
CA PHE A 67 -5.34 6.63 -1.05
C PHE A 67 -4.91 7.90 -0.34
N LYS A 68 -4.58 7.77 0.94
CA LYS A 68 -4.11 8.87 1.77
C LYS A 68 -2.66 8.66 2.17
N VAL A 69 -1.80 9.59 1.82
CA VAL A 69 -0.43 9.63 2.36
C VAL A 69 -0.50 9.97 3.84
N ILE A 70 0.11 9.13 4.68
CA ILE A 70 0.10 9.31 6.14
C ILE A 70 1.48 9.68 6.70
N TYR A 71 2.55 9.41 5.95
CA TYR A 71 3.91 9.81 6.31
C TYR A 71 4.79 9.88 5.06
N CYS A 72 5.64 10.91 4.95
CA CYS A 72 6.63 11.07 3.89
C CYS A 72 8.04 11.08 4.48
N ILE A 73 8.98 10.39 3.83
CA ILE A 73 10.38 10.40 4.24
C ILE A 73 11.08 11.64 3.66
N PRO A 74 11.84 12.40 4.46
CA PRO A 74 12.64 13.50 3.95
C PRO A 74 13.64 13.04 2.88
N THR A 75 13.66 13.74 1.74
CA THR A 75 14.49 13.38 0.57
C THR A 75 15.96 13.75 0.74
N ASN A 76 16.30 14.60 1.71
CA ASN A 76 17.65 15.03 2.05
C ASN A 76 18.48 13.97 2.81
N LEU A 77 17.87 12.83 3.15
CA LEU A 77 18.55 11.71 3.78
C LEU A 77 19.20 10.79 2.72
N ASN A 78 20.25 10.06 3.10
CA ASN A 78 20.80 9.00 2.26
C ASN A 78 19.74 7.92 1.98
N PHE A 79 19.71 7.39 0.76
CA PHE A 79 18.80 6.33 0.32
C PHE A 79 18.65 5.17 1.31
N ILE A 80 19.74 4.64 1.87
CA ILE A 80 19.69 3.51 2.82
C ILE A 80 18.89 3.88 4.08
N LEU A 81 19.12 5.09 4.61
CA LEU A 81 18.38 5.58 5.77
C LEU A 81 16.91 5.78 5.44
N ARG A 82 16.61 6.28 4.24
CA ARG A 82 15.24 6.49 3.79
C ARG A 82 14.46 5.18 3.70
N ILE A 83 15.06 4.13 3.13
CA ILE A 83 14.47 2.79 3.09
C ILE A 83 14.22 2.23 4.50
N ARG A 84 15.19 2.37 5.41
CA ARG A 84 15.05 1.89 6.80
C ARG A 84 13.93 2.62 7.53
N LEU A 85 13.87 3.94 7.43
CA LEU A 85 12.80 4.74 8.03
C LEU A 85 11.44 4.38 7.43
N LEU A 86 11.36 4.12 6.13
CA LEU A 86 10.13 3.71 5.48
C LEU A 86 9.64 2.35 5.98
N LEU A 87 10.54 1.39 6.21
CA LEU A 87 10.23 0.09 6.81
C LEU A 87 9.73 0.23 8.25
N ILE A 88 10.40 1.06 9.06
CA ILE A 88 10.00 1.33 10.45
C ILE A 88 8.63 2.02 10.47
N ALA A 89 8.43 3.03 9.62
CA ALA A 89 7.15 3.74 9.51
C ALA A 89 6.01 2.79 9.10
N GLU A 90 6.25 1.87 8.16
CA GLU A 90 5.28 0.82 7.79
C GLU A 90 4.92 -0.05 8.99
N ALA A 91 5.92 -0.57 9.72
CA ALA A 91 5.69 -1.41 10.89
C ALA A 91 4.91 -0.68 12.00
N VAL A 92 5.28 0.57 12.29
CA VAL A 92 4.58 1.43 13.26
C VAL A 92 3.15 1.74 12.79
N GLY A 93 2.98 2.04 11.51
CA GLY A 93 1.66 2.30 10.91
C GLY A 93 0.73 1.10 11.02
N ILE A 94 1.22 -0.11 10.72
CA ILE A 94 0.48 -1.35 10.89
C ILE A 94 0.13 -1.58 12.37
N TYR A 95 1.10 -1.40 13.28
CA TYR A 95 0.88 -1.59 14.71
C TYR A 95 -0.20 -0.65 15.27
N ILE A 96 -0.16 0.64 14.90
CA ILE A 96 -1.11 1.66 15.38
C ILE A 96 -2.48 1.49 14.72
N LYS A 97 -2.52 1.31 13.39
CA LYS A 97 -3.79 1.30 12.63
C LYS A 97 -4.48 -0.05 12.61
N LYS A 98 -3.76 -1.14 12.91
CA LYS A 98 -4.26 -2.52 12.90
C LYS A 98 -5.12 -2.82 11.65
N PRO A 99 -4.59 -2.58 10.44
CA PRO A 99 -5.34 -2.80 9.21
C PRO A 99 -5.78 -4.26 9.08
N ASN A 100 -7.03 -4.46 8.68
CA ASN A 100 -7.64 -5.79 8.49
C ASN A 100 -7.25 -6.43 7.15
N ILE A 101 -6.89 -5.64 6.12
CA ILE A 101 -6.12 -6.13 4.97
C ILE A 101 -4.66 -5.80 5.23
N CYS A 102 -4.13 -6.41 6.29
CA CYS A 102 -2.72 -6.68 6.34
C CYS A 102 -2.63 -8.19 6.14
N VAL A 103 -2.32 -8.62 4.91
CA VAL A 103 -1.52 -9.84 4.82
C VAL A 103 -0.24 -9.45 5.53
N GLN A 104 -0.20 -9.68 6.84
CA GLN A 104 1.03 -9.65 7.59
C GLN A 104 1.99 -10.39 6.68
N LYS A 105 3.05 -9.71 6.24
CA LYS A 105 4.22 -10.44 5.77
C LYS A 105 4.54 -11.30 6.97
N LYS A 106 4.08 -12.57 6.97
CA LYS A 106 4.32 -13.52 8.04
C LYS A 106 5.79 -13.32 8.32
N LEU A 107 6.15 -12.98 9.56
CA LEU A 107 7.55 -13.06 9.97
C LEU A 107 7.95 -14.45 9.54
N VAL A 108 8.77 -14.54 8.48
CA VAL A 108 9.25 -15.82 7.99
C VAL A 108 10.03 -16.33 9.17
N GLN A 109 9.49 -17.36 9.83
CA GLN A 109 10.17 -18.03 10.92
C GLN A 109 11.58 -18.31 10.43
N THR A 110 12.57 -17.92 11.21
CA THR A 110 13.98 -18.18 10.91
C THR A 110 14.06 -19.65 10.51
N LEU A 111 14.50 -19.93 9.28
CA LEU A 111 14.78 -21.29 8.84
C LEU A 111 15.69 -21.90 9.89
N SER A 112 15.15 -22.82 10.69
CA SER A 112 15.95 -23.68 11.55
C SER A 112 16.70 -24.60 10.60
N LEU A 113 17.88 -24.14 10.18
CA LEU A 113 18.81 -24.97 9.44
C LEU A 113 19.28 -26.10 10.38
N PRO A 114 19.34 -27.35 9.88
CA PRO A 114 19.81 -28.50 10.64
C PRO A 114 21.27 -28.36 11.08
#